data_AF-O74821-F1
#
_entry.id   AF-O74821-F1
#
_cell.length_a   1.000
_cell.length_b   1.000
_cell.length_c   1.000
_cell.angle_alpha   90.00
_cell.angle_beta   90.00
_cell.angle_gamma   90.00
#
_symmetry.space_group_name_H-M   'P 1'
#
loop_
_entity.id
_entity.type
_entity.pdbx_description
1 polymer ?
#
loop_
_entity_poly.entity_id
_entity_poly.type
_entity_poly.pdbx_seq_one_letter_code
_entity_poly.pdbx_strand_id
1 'polypeptide(L)'
;MSSSVLVLTSPGFASKEESLKKVFDLIDNGASRELQMIDRVQSQLVNLPINRYDSVIAAIDDGAWSSTLGPILSQAFASVHPGGTLRVYSTADEADESFEMTALLSGWLIESKSPWILSRPNQVEAVPIKLSNKNGQSASKNKILDFLKSDKENLISGDDDQELIDEDELLDESAHDNVLKVPECKPEPGKKKRACKNCTCGLREMEEHESSKTSAQLEAVKLTDTTEVDFTEKLKSKNAVSSCGNCYLGDAFRCSGCPYIGMPAFNPGDTVILAENRDKMSWMADDI
;
A
#
# COMPACT_ATOMS: atom_id res chain seq x y z
N MET A 1 23.21 9.01 23.24
CA MET A 1 22.81 8.51 21.92
C MET A 1 23.35 9.49 20.91
N SER A 2 24.30 9.07 20.07
CA SER A 2 24.84 9.91 19.01
C SER A 2 23.75 10.11 17.95
N SER A 3 23.31 11.34 17.74
CA SER A 3 22.32 11.64 16.71
C SER A 3 22.91 11.39 15.32
N SER A 4 22.10 10.89 14.40
CA SER A 4 22.49 10.66 13.00
C SER A 4 21.73 11.62 12.08
N VAL A 5 22.48 12.33 11.25
CA VAL A 5 21.95 13.35 10.33
C VAL A 5 22.35 13.01 8.90
N LEU A 6 21.36 12.85 8.02
CA LEU A 6 21.58 12.68 6.59
C LEU A 6 21.39 14.04 5.90
N VAL A 7 22.39 14.45 5.13
CA VAL A 7 22.35 15.66 4.31
C VAL A 7 22.19 15.24 2.84
N LEU A 8 21.06 15.59 2.24
CA LEU A 8 20.74 15.35 0.84
C LEU A 8 20.94 16.65 0.06
N THR A 9 21.92 16.72 -0.84
CA THR A 9 22.21 17.96 -1.59
C THR A 9 22.00 17.79 -3.09
N SER A 10 21.50 18.82 -3.76
CA SER A 10 21.58 18.89 -5.24
C SER A 10 23.02 19.14 -5.69
N PRO A 11 23.43 18.71 -6.90
CA PRO A 11 24.79 18.94 -7.42
C PRO A 11 25.14 20.43 -7.55
N GLY A 12 24.18 21.28 -7.90
CA GLY A 12 24.39 22.72 -7.97
C GLY A 12 24.53 23.37 -6.58
N PHE A 13 23.80 22.89 -5.57
CA PHE A 13 23.96 23.36 -4.19
C PHE A 13 25.30 22.92 -3.59
N ALA A 14 25.70 21.66 -3.80
CA ALA A 14 26.97 21.11 -3.30
C ALA A 14 28.21 21.80 -3.90
N SER A 15 28.09 22.37 -5.10
CA SER A 15 29.15 23.14 -5.75
C SER A 15 29.42 24.50 -5.06
N LYS A 16 28.45 25.03 -4.29
CA LYS A 16 28.56 26.31 -3.56
C LYS A 16 29.01 26.04 -2.13
N GLU A 17 30.32 26.16 -1.88
CA GLU A 17 30.94 25.84 -0.58
C GLU A 17 30.33 26.64 0.59
N GLU A 18 30.03 27.93 0.40
CA GLU A 18 29.46 28.78 1.46
C GLU A 18 28.07 28.33 1.91
N SER A 19 27.21 27.92 0.97
CA SER A 19 25.86 27.43 1.27
C SER A 19 25.91 26.09 2.00
N LEU A 20 26.82 25.21 1.59
CA LEU A 20 27.03 23.92 2.21
C LEU A 20 27.65 24.05 3.63
N LYS A 21 28.52 25.03 3.87
CA LYS A 21 28.99 25.37 5.23
C LYS A 21 27.84 25.79 6.14
N LYS A 22 26.94 26.68 5.68
CA LYS A 22 25.75 27.09 6.45
C LYS A 22 24.87 25.91 6.84
N VAL A 23 24.69 24.93 5.94
CA VAL A 23 23.93 23.70 6.22
C VAL A 23 24.64 22.83 7.25
N PHE A 24 25.97 22.72 7.19
CA PHE A 24 26.73 21.95 8.18
C PHE A 24 26.83 22.64 9.54
N ASP A 25 26.83 23.96 9.60
CA ASP A 25 26.83 24.73 10.85
C ASP A 25 25.52 24.58 11.63
N LEU A 26 24.43 24.18 10.96
CA LEU A 26 23.14 23.86 11.58
C LEU A 26 23.12 22.48 12.26
N ILE A 27 24.14 21.64 12.02
CA ILE A 27 24.23 20.29 12.56
C ILE A 27 25.13 20.31 13.80
N ASP A 28 24.68 19.71 14.89
CA ASP A 28 25.49 19.59 16.10
C ASP A 28 26.81 18.85 15.81
N ASN A 29 27.93 19.42 16.26
CA ASN A 29 29.29 18.87 16.02
C ASN A 29 29.49 17.43 16.53
N GLY A 30 28.63 16.94 17.41
CA GLY A 30 28.66 15.57 17.95
C GLY A 30 27.83 14.56 17.15
N ALA A 31 27.08 15.00 16.14
CA ALA A 31 26.23 14.14 15.34
C ALA A 31 27.01 13.43 14.22
N SER A 32 26.64 12.19 13.93
CA SER A 32 27.15 11.48 12.75
C SER A 32 26.49 12.05 11.49
N ARG A 33 27.29 12.71 10.64
CA ARG A 33 26.82 13.31 9.39
C ARG A 33 27.13 12.42 8.20
N GLU A 34 26.15 12.22 7.34
CA GLU A 34 26.32 11.54 6.06
C GLU A 34 25.83 12.46 4.93
N LEU A 35 26.67 12.69 3.93
CA LEU A 35 26.35 13.53 2.77
C LEU A 35 26.04 12.62 1.57
N GLN A 36 24.86 12.76 0.99
CA GLN A 36 24.46 12.06 -0.23
C GLN A 36 23.92 13.06 -1.27
N MET A 37 24.19 12.77 -2.53
CA MET A 37 23.70 13.58 -3.65
C MET A 37 22.31 13.10 -4.06
N ILE A 38 21.37 14.03 -4.20
CA ILE A 38 19.96 13.72 -4.54
C ILE A 38 19.88 12.89 -5.83
N ASP A 39 20.63 13.28 -6.88
CA ASP A 39 20.66 12.59 -8.18
C ASP A 39 21.07 11.10 -8.07
N ARG A 40 21.98 10.78 -7.14
CA ARG A 40 22.42 9.39 -6.90
C ARG A 40 21.35 8.55 -6.19
N VAL A 41 20.56 9.18 -5.33
CA VAL A 41 19.44 8.52 -4.65
C VAL A 41 18.26 8.34 -5.62
N GLN A 42 17.98 9.35 -6.45
CA GLN A 42 16.97 9.28 -7.51
C GLN A 42 17.27 8.16 -8.52
N SER A 43 18.53 8.03 -8.94
CA SER A 43 18.99 6.98 -9.87
C SER A 43 19.17 5.60 -9.22
N GLN A 44 18.81 5.43 -7.94
CA GLN A 44 18.96 4.19 -7.16
C GLN A 44 20.41 3.65 -7.10
N LEU A 45 21.41 4.53 -7.33
CA LEU A 45 22.83 4.20 -7.17
C LEU A 45 23.24 4.12 -5.69
N VAL A 46 22.44 4.71 -4.81
CA VAL A 46 22.63 4.71 -3.36
C VAL A 46 21.32 4.29 -2.70
N ASN A 47 21.35 3.19 -1.96
CA ASN A 47 20.22 2.74 -1.16
C ASN A 47 20.36 3.28 0.27
N LEU A 48 19.39 4.10 0.69
CA LEU A 48 19.33 4.61 2.05
C LEU A 48 18.86 3.50 3.00
N PRO A 49 19.59 3.25 4.11
CA PRO A 49 19.19 2.26 5.10
C PRO A 49 17.92 2.69 5.84
N ILE A 50 17.07 1.72 6.19
CA ILE A 50 15.78 1.93 6.86
C ILE A 50 16.01 2.29 8.34
N ASN A 51 15.29 3.28 8.88
CA ASN A 51 15.35 3.71 10.28
C ASN A 51 16.78 3.91 10.81
N ARG A 52 17.62 4.66 10.09
CA ARG A 52 19.00 4.95 10.52
C ARG A 52 19.18 6.38 11.01
N TYR A 53 18.48 7.34 10.38
CA TYR A 53 18.71 8.76 10.60
C TYR A 53 17.67 9.33 11.55
N ASP A 54 18.08 10.20 12.48
CA ASP A 54 17.16 10.92 13.37
C ASP A 54 16.62 12.19 12.72
N SER A 55 17.44 12.83 11.88
CA SER A 55 17.03 13.98 11.08
C SER A 55 17.63 13.94 9.68
N VAL A 56 16.89 14.50 8.72
CA VAL A 56 17.34 14.64 7.33
C VAL A 56 17.28 16.11 6.97
N ILE A 57 18.30 16.58 6.28
CA ILE A 57 18.36 17.94 5.76
C ILE A 57 18.49 17.85 4.25
N ALA A 58 17.46 18.29 3.53
CA ALA A 58 17.49 18.40 2.07
C ALA A 58 17.88 19.83 1.67
N ALA A 59 19.00 20.00 1.00
CA ALA A 59 19.49 21.28 0.51
C ALA A 59 19.45 21.34 -1.02
N ILE A 60 18.64 22.25 -1.55
CA ILE A 60 18.34 22.37 -2.98
C ILE A 60 18.67 23.80 -3.45
N ASP A 61 19.18 23.93 -4.65
CA ASP A 61 19.46 25.23 -5.27
C ASP A 61 18.29 25.78 -6.07
N ASP A 62 17.51 24.89 -6.69
CA ASP A 62 16.36 25.21 -7.53
C ASP A 62 15.05 25.38 -6.73
N GLY A 63 14.07 26.08 -7.33
CA GLY A 63 12.72 26.26 -6.80
C GLY A 63 11.79 25.06 -7.07
N ALA A 64 12.14 24.16 -7.98
CA ALA A 64 11.31 23.02 -8.40
C ALA A 64 11.34 21.82 -7.43
N TRP A 65 11.07 22.04 -6.14
CA TRP A 65 11.26 21.05 -5.08
C TRP A 65 10.43 19.79 -5.28
N SER A 66 9.21 19.91 -5.82
CA SER A 66 8.33 18.77 -6.05
C SER A 66 8.95 17.72 -6.98
N SER A 67 9.56 18.18 -8.08
CA SER A 67 10.19 17.32 -9.07
C SER A 67 11.49 16.68 -8.54
N THR A 68 12.27 17.44 -7.78
CA THR A 68 13.55 17.00 -7.24
C THR A 68 13.37 16.07 -6.03
N LEU A 69 12.46 16.39 -5.11
CA LEU A 69 12.26 15.61 -3.89
C LEU A 69 11.21 14.52 -4.06
N GLY A 70 10.20 14.69 -4.91
CA GLY A 70 9.13 13.71 -5.16
C GLY A 70 9.59 12.25 -5.25
N PRO A 71 10.55 11.88 -6.12
CA PRO A 71 11.01 10.50 -6.24
C PRO A 71 11.79 9.96 -5.03
N ILE A 72 12.40 10.84 -4.22
CA ILE A 72 13.24 10.43 -3.08
C ILE A 72 12.52 10.55 -1.73
N LEU A 73 11.40 11.27 -1.65
CA LEU A 73 10.67 11.51 -0.39
C LEU A 73 10.20 10.21 0.28
N SER A 74 9.80 9.20 -0.49
CA SER A 74 9.40 7.89 0.02
C SER A 74 10.59 7.10 0.59
N GLN A 75 11.75 7.17 -0.05
CA GLN A 75 12.98 6.55 0.44
C GLN A 75 13.51 7.27 1.68
N ALA A 76 13.46 8.60 1.68
CA ALA A 76 13.78 9.42 2.85
C ALA A 76 12.83 9.07 4.01
N PHE A 77 11.52 8.94 3.75
CA PHE A 77 10.55 8.56 4.80
C PHE A 77 10.91 7.23 5.46
N ALA A 78 11.34 6.23 4.67
CA ALA A 78 11.75 4.94 5.20
C ALA A 78 13.08 4.99 5.98
N SER A 79 13.98 5.92 5.65
CA SER A 79 15.31 5.99 6.25
C SER A 79 15.35 6.74 7.60
N VAL A 80 14.38 7.59 7.88
CA VAL A 80 14.28 8.35 9.15
C VAL A 80 13.59 7.55 10.24
N HIS A 81 14.04 7.60 11.50
CA HIS A 81 13.30 6.99 12.61
C HIS A 81 11.86 7.54 12.75
N PRO A 82 10.89 6.77 13.27
CA PRO A 82 9.59 7.31 13.66
C PRO A 82 9.75 8.48 14.62
N GLY A 83 9.14 9.63 14.32
CA GLY A 83 9.33 10.89 15.08
C GLY A 83 10.49 11.76 14.60
N GLY A 84 11.29 11.32 13.63
CA GLY A 84 12.35 12.15 13.06
C GLY A 84 11.84 13.22 12.11
N THR A 85 12.70 14.20 11.82
CA THR A 85 12.33 15.40 11.03
C THR A 85 13.13 15.52 9.75
N LEU A 86 12.48 15.89 8.65
CA LEU A 86 13.08 16.32 7.39
C LEU A 86 12.96 17.84 7.28
N ARG A 87 14.09 18.54 7.18
CA ARG A 87 14.16 20.00 6.96
C ARG A 87 14.57 20.27 5.54
N VAL A 88 13.84 21.13 4.84
CA VAL A 88 14.18 21.54 3.47
C VAL A 88 14.77 22.95 3.52
N TYR A 89 15.98 23.08 2.98
CA TYR A 89 16.64 24.35 2.71
C TYR A 89 16.69 24.56 1.21
N SER A 90 16.22 25.72 0.75
CA SER A 90 16.44 26.16 -0.61
C SER A 90 17.13 27.52 -0.63
N THR A 91 17.91 27.77 -1.68
CA THR A 91 18.35 29.13 -2.00
C THR A 91 17.30 29.94 -2.73
N ALA A 92 16.25 29.30 -3.27
CA ALA A 92 15.12 29.98 -3.86
C ALA A 92 14.09 30.30 -2.76
N ASP A 93 13.69 31.56 -2.65
CA ASP A 93 12.74 32.03 -1.64
C ASP A 93 11.30 31.54 -1.90
N GLU A 94 11.01 31.10 -3.13
CA GLU A 94 9.69 30.59 -3.51
C GLU A 94 9.64 29.07 -3.33
N ALA A 95 8.80 28.64 -2.39
CA ALA A 95 8.44 27.24 -2.23
C ALA A 95 7.41 26.83 -3.28
N ASP A 96 7.67 25.70 -3.94
CA ASP A 96 6.74 25.09 -4.89
C ASP A 96 5.43 24.68 -4.18
N GLU A 97 4.29 25.27 -4.57
CA GLU A 97 2.97 24.96 -3.96
C GLU A 97 2.63 23.47 -4.05
N SER A 98 3.14 22.79 -5.08
CA SER A 98 2.93 21.36 -5.29
C SER A 98 3.74 20.45 -4.34
N PHE A 99 4.71 21.02 -3.63
CA PHE A 99 5.54 20.29 -2.66
C PHE A 99 4.73 19.78 -1.47
N GLU A 100 3.75 20.55 -0.98
CA GLU A 100 2.86 20.16 0.12
C GLU A 100 2.12 18.85 -0.16
N MET A 101 1.48 18.77 -1.33
CA MET A 101 0.77 17.58 -1.75
C MET A 101 1.72 16.38 -1.91
N THR A 102 2.90 16.60 -2.47
CA THR A 102 3.91 15.56 -2.67
C THR A 102 4.44 15.02 -1.32
N ALA A 103 4.66 15.89 -0.34
CA ALA A 103 5.09 15.53 1.01
C ALA A 103 3.99 14.73 1.75
N LEU A 104 2.73 15.16 1.66
CA LEU A 104 1.59 14.45 2.27
C LEU A 104 1.38 13.07 1.64
N LEU A 105 1.46 12.95 0.31
CA LEU A 105 1.32 11.68 -0.41
C LEU A 105 2.44 10.68 -0.09
N SER A 106 3.62 11.17 0.27
CA SER A 106 4.74 10.32 0.71
C SER A 106 4.69 9.96 2.21
N GLY A 107 3.68 10.43 2.94
CA GLY A 107 3.42 10.08 4.35
C GLY A 107 4.02 11.04 5.37
N TRP A 108 4.63 12.14 4.94
CA TRP A 108 5.18 13.15 5.83
C TRP A 108 4.07 14.06 6.41
N LEU A 109 4.23 14.46 7.67
CA LEU A 109 3.39 15.49 8.30
C LEU A 109 4.11 16.84 8.19
N ILE A 110 3.41 17.88 7.74
CA ILE A 110 3.97 19.23 7.64
C ILE A 110 3.80 19.94 8.99
N GLU A 111 4.91 20.27 9.63
CA GLU A 111 4.93 21.00 10.91
C GLU A 111 5.00 22.52 10.67
N SER A 112 5.84 22.95 9.73
CA SER A 112 5.97 24.36 9.34
C SER A 112 6.31 24.51 7.86
N LYS A 113 5.87 25.62 7.25
CA LYS A 113 6.15 25.99 5.85
C LYS A 113 7.27 27.04 5.70
N SER A 114 7.74 27.66 6.78
CA SER A 114 8.85 28.62 6.74
C SER A 114 9.61 28.64 8.07
N PRO A 115 10.71 27.86 8.22
CA PRO A 115 11.28 26.92 7.26
C PRO A 115 10.38 25.70 7.03
N TRP A 116 10.57 24.99 5.92
CA TRP A 116 9.84 23.75 5.66
C TRP A 116 10.37 22.62 6.55
N ILE A 117 9.56 22.22 7.53
CA ILE A 117 9.85 21.12 8.46
C ILE A 117 8.75 20.08 8.32
N LEU A 118 9.17 18.88 7.95
CA LEU A 118 8.35 17.69 7.79
C LEU A 118 8.69 16.72 8.92
N SER A 119 7.72 16.11 9.57
CA SER A 119 7.92 15.10 10.61
C SER A 119 7.37 13.74 10.16
N ARG A 120 8.10 12.68 10.48
CA ARG A 120 7.60 11.31 10.34
C ARG A 120 6.71 11.02 11.55
N PRO A 121 5.42 10.66 11.39
CA PRO A 121 4.57 10.33 12.52
C PRO A 121 5.25 9.25 13.37
N ASN A 122 5.28 9.45 14.68
CA ASN A 122 5.72 8.40 15.60
C ASN A 122 4.82 7.18 15.38
N GLN A 123 5.36 5.97 15.46
CA GLN A 123 4.55 4.76 15.35
C GLN A 123 3.55 4.81 16.51
N VAL A 124 2.32 5.22 16.21
CA VAL A 124 1.22 5.12 17.16
C VAL A 124 1.00 3.62 17.27
N GLU A 125 1.40 3.04 18.41
CA GLU A 125 1.00 1.70 18.80
C GLU A 125 -0.47 1.55 18.45
N ALA A 126 -0.80 0.64 17.53
CA ALA A 126 -2.14 0.54 16.98
C ALA A 126 -3.14 0.47 18.13
N VAL A 127 -3.88 1.56 18.35
CA VAL A 127 -4.93 1.57 19.37
C VAL A 127 -6.00 0.63 18.83
N PRO A 128 -6.24 -0.52 19.47
CA PRO A 128 -7.22 -1.46 18.95
C PRO A 128 -8.58 -0.77 18.98
N ILE A 129 -9.17 -0.55 17.80
CA ILE A 129 -10.55 -0.11 17.70
C ILE A 129 -11.40 -1.27 18.23
N LYS A 130 -11.86 -1.15 19.48
CA LYS A 130 -12.79 -2.12 20.08
C LYS A 130 -14.15 -1.96 19.39
N LEU A 131 -14.38 -2.67 18.27
CA LEU A 131 -15.73 -2.92 17.78
C LEU A 131 -16.44 -3.80 18.82
N SER A 132 -17.21 -3.18 19.71
CA SER A 132 -18.10 -3.90 20.62
C SER A 132 -19.26 -4.48 19.81
N ASN A 133 -19.16 -5.76 19.47
CA ASN A 133 -20.26 -6.51 18.87
C ASN A 133 -21.30 -6.82 19.96
N LYS A 134 -22.22 -5.89 20.22
CA LYS A 134 -23.39 -6.14 21.08
C LYS A 134 -24.41 -6.98 20.31
N ASN A 135 -24.22 -8.30 20.34
CA ASN A 135 -25.32 -9.24 20.17
C ASN A 135 -26.13 -9.24 21.47
N GLY A 136 -27.12 -8.36 21.54
CA GLY A 136 -28.05 -8.26 22.66
C GLY A 136 -29.36 -7.70 22.16
N GLN A 137 -30.33 -8.59 22.03
CA GLN A 137 -31.71 -8.29 21.68
C GLN A 137 -32.28 -7.16 22.55
N SER A 138 -33.12 -6.35 21.89
CA SER A 138 -34.26 -5.63 22.46
C SER A 138 -34.04 -4.19 22.94
N ALA A 139 -34.81 -3.33 22.28
CA ALA A 139 -35.46 -2.12 22.79
C ALA A 139 -34.59 -0.88 23.16
N SER A 140 -34.68 0.10 22.24
CA SER A 140 -35.03 1.49 22.52
C SER A 140 -34.06 2.33 23.37
N LYS A 141 -33.38 3.26 22.67
CA LYS A 141 -32.96 4.63 23.04
C LYS A 141 -31.49 4.89 22.66
N ASN A 142 -31.29 5.28 21.40
CA ASN A 142 -30.03 5.86 20.95
C ASN A 142 -29.94 7.29 21.45
N LYS A 143 -29.24 7.50 22.57
CA LYS A 143 -28.57 8.77 22.86
C LYS A 143 -27.16 8.65 22.31
N ILE A 144 -26.96 9.09 21.06
CA ILE A 144 -25.60 9.33 20.54
C ILE A 144 -25.20 10.70 21.07
N LEU A 145 -24.17 10.68 21.89
CA LEU A 145 -23.60 11.84 22.54
C LEU A 145 -22.99 12.78 21.50
N ASP A 146 -23.49 14.00 21.53
CA ASP A 146 -22.92 15.21 20.94
C ASP A 146 -21.48 15.41 21.38
N PHE A 147 -20.54 15.28 20.44
CA PHE A 147 -19.30 16.04 20.40
C PHE A 147 -18.97 16.22 18.92
N LEU A 148 -18.69 17.45 18.48
CA LEU A 148 -18.35 17.91 17.12
C LEU A 148 -19.47 18.61 16.34
N LYS A 149 -20.00 19.71 16.90
CA LYS A 149 -20.56 20.84 16.11
C LYS A 149 -20.19 22.17 16.76
N SER A 150 -19.13 22.77 16.24
CA SER A 150 -18.67 24.15 16.38
C SER A 150 -17.45 24.21 15.45
N ASP A 151 -17.41 24.89 14.31
CA ASP A 151 -18.00 26.17 13.98
C ASP A 151 -18.22 26.27 12.46
N LYS A 152 -19.43 26.61 12.03
CA LYS A 152 -19.64 27.40 10.81
C LYS A 152 -20.94 28.17 10.96
N GLU A 153 -20.84 29.22 11.76
CA GLU A 153 -21.90 30.21 11.91
C GLU A 153 -22.05 31.06 10.63
N ASN A 154 -23.31 31.21 10.26
CA ASN A 154 -23.98 32.46 9.89
C ASN A 154 -23.56 33.17 8.60
N LEU A 155 -24.40 32.96 7.58
CA LEU A 155 -24.96 34.08 6.82
C LEU A 155 -26.32 33.66 6.24
N ILE A 156 -27.30 34.58 6.28
CA ILE A 156 -28.77 34.44 6.01
C ILE A 156 -29.54 34.19 7.33
N SER A 157 -29.76 35.17 8.22
CA SER A 157 -30.53 36.44 8.13
C SER A 157 -32.05 36.24 7.97
N GLY A 158 -32.81 36.68 9.00
CA GLY A 158 -34.27 36.82 9.03
C GLY A 158 -34.94 35.66 9.77
N ASP A 159 -35.09 35.70 11.09
CA ASP A 159 -36.24 36.33 11.75
C ASP A 159 -37.54 35.99 11.02
N ASP A 160 -38.15 34.87 11.39
CA ASP A 160 -39.58 34.70 11.57
C ASP A 160 -39.82 33.24 11.94
N ASP A 161 -40.70 33.05 12.93
CA ASP A 161 -41.10 31.80 13.59
C ASP A 161 -41.62 30.72 12.62
N GLN A 162 -40.75 30.19 11.78
CA GLN A 162 -41.05 29.08 10.90
C GLN A 162 -40.88 27.79 11.70
N GLU A 163 -42.04 27.27 12.11
CA GLU A 163 -42.32 25.94 12.63
C GLU A 163 -41.22 24.93 12.28
N LEU A 164 -40.62 24.32 13.32
CA LEU A 164 -39.66 23.23 13.16
C LEU A 164 -40.22 22.23 12.16
N ILE A 165 -39.51 22.02 11.05
CA ILE A 165 -39.83 21.02 10.05
C ILE A 165 -40.00 19.68 10.78
N ASP A 166 -41.18 19.08 10.64
CA ASP A 166 -41.50 17.79 11.25
C ASP A 166 -40.62 16.69 10.62
N GLU A 167 -39.88 15.98 11.48
CA GLU A 167 -39.00 14.89 11.09
C GLU A 167 -39.77 13.70 10.48
N ASP A 168 -41.07 13.60 10.78
CA ASP A 168 -41.97 12.60 10.19
C ASP A 168 -42.52 13.03 8.81
N GLU A 169 -42.57 14.33 8.47
CA GLU A 169 -42.96 14.81 7.13
C GLU A 169 -41.82 14.68 6.11
N LEU A 170 -40.56 14.77 6.57
CA LEU A 170 -39.36 14.56 5.75
C LEU A 170 -39.16 13.09 5.32
N LEU A 171 -39.78 12.14 6.02
CA LEU A 171 -39.74 10.72 5.73
C LEU A 171 -41.05 10.27 5.06
N ASP A 172 -41.33 10.78 3.86
CA ASP A 172 -42.42 10.22 3.07
C ASP A 172 -42.13 8.73 2.75
N GLU A 173 -43.13 7.88 3.00
CA GLU A 173 -43.03 6.43 2.79
C GLU A 173 -42.87 6.05 1.31
N SER A 174 -43.16 6.98 0.38
CA SER A 174 -43.01 6.82 -1.07
C SER A 174 -41.58 7.05 -1.61
N ALA A 175 -40.66 7.64 -0.82
CA ALA A 175 -39.26 7.82 -1.20
C ALA A 175 -38.44 6.52 -1.09
N HIS A 176 -38.99 5.48 -0.45
CA HIS A 176 -38.34 4.19 -0.23
C HIS A 176 -38.24 3.33 -1.49
N ASP A 177 -38.97 3.65 -2.55
CA ASP A 177 -38.98 2.87 -3.80
C ASP A 177 -37.82 3.23 -4.76
N ASN A 178 -37.13 4.36 -4.54
CA ASN A 178 -35.98 4.77 -5.35
C ASN A 178 -34.62 4.29 -4.81
N VAL A 179 -34.61 3.56 -3.69
CA VAL A 179 -33.41 2.91 -3.18
C VAL A 179 -33.26 1.57 -3.91
N LEU A 180 -32.28 1.50 -4.82
CA LEU A 180 -31.86 0.24 -5.44
C LEU A 180 -31.44 -0.75 -4.34
N LYS A 181 -32.37 -1.62 -3.93
CA LYS A 181 -32.10 -2.72 -3.00
C LYS A 181 -31.09 -3.65 -3.66
N VAL A 182 -29.84 -3.59 -3.20
CA VAL A 182 -28.81 -4.54 -3.61
C VAL A 182 -29.35 -5.94 -3.31
N PRO A 183 -29.41 -6.87 -4.28
CA PRO A 183 -30.00 -8.18 -4.08
C PRO A 183 -29.31 -8.88 -2.90
N GLU A 184 -30.08 -9.19 -1.87
CA GLU A 184 -29.59 -9.93 -0.70
C GLU A 184 -28.98 -11.26 -1.16
N CYS A 185 -27.69 -11.47 -0.88
CA CYS A 185 -26.99 -12.74 -1.07
C CYS A 185 -27.56 -13.83 -0.13
N LYS A 186 -28.74 -14.35 -0.45
CA LYS A 186 -29.34 -15.55 0.14
C LYS A 186 -28.96 -16.75 -0.73
N PRO A 187 -27.96 -17.57 -0.36
CA PRO A 187 -27.73 -18.84 -1.04
C PRO A 187 -28.92 -19.79 -0.81
N GLU A 188 -29.19 -20.65 -1.80
CA GLU A 188 -30.17 -21.73 -1.70
C GLU A 188 -29.96 -22.59 -0.44
N PRO A 189 -31.03 -23.15 0.17
CA PRO A 189 -30.90 -24.01 1.33
C PRO A 189 -29.99 -25.21 1.02
N GLY A 190 -28.86 -25.30 1.72
CA GLY A 190 -27.89 -26.39 1.60
C GLY A 190 -26.50 -26.03 1.05
N LYS A 191 -26.26 -24.78 0.61
CA LYS A 191 -24.93 -24.33 0.14
C LYS A 191 -24.35 -23.27 1.08
N LYS A 192 -23.13 -23.51 1.59
CA LYS A 192 -22.36 -22.52 2.39
C LYS A 192 -22.04 -21.29 1.51
N LYS A 193 -22.04 -20.09 2.13
CA LYS A 193 -21.57 -18.85 1.47
C LYS A 193 -20.09 -19.03 1.11
N ARG A 194 -19.69 -18.68 -0.12
CA ARG A 194 -18.30 -18.72 -0.58
C ARG A 194 -17.63 -17.36 -0.34
N ALA A 195 -16.32 -17.34 -0.07
CA ALA A 195 -15.55 -16.10 -0.05
C ALA A 195 -15.64 -15.34 -1.40
N CYS A 196 -15.75 -14.01 -1.34
CA CYS A 196 -15.72 -13.16 -2.53
C CYS A 196 -14.37 -13.28 -3.25
N LYS A 197 -14.37 -13.15 -4.59
CA LYS A 197 -13.18 -13.34 -5.44
C LYS A 197 -12.01 -12.39 -5.10
N ASN A 198 -12.29 -11.23 -4.50
CA ASN A 198 -11.33 -10.27 -3.95
C ASN A 198 -11.67 -9.89 -2.48
N CYS A 199 -11.99 -10.85 -1.60
CA CYS A 199 -12.34 -10.55 -0.19
C CYS A 199 -11.14 -9.98 0.58
N THR A 200 -11.25 -8.71 0.94
CA THR A 200 -10.46 -8.01 1.97
C THR A 200 -10.97 -8.29 3.39
N CYS A 201 -12.06 -9.05 3.51
CA CYS A 201 -12.86 -9.24 4.71
C CYS A 201 -12.43 -10.40 5.63
N GLY A 202 -11.26 -11.02 5.39
CA GLY A 202 -10.74 -12.13 6.20
C GLY A 202 -11.48 -13.47 6.06
N LEU A 203 -12.61 -13.53 5.34
CA LEU A 203 -13.40 -14.77 5.17
C LEU A 203 -12.65 -15.85 4.37
N ARG A 204 -11.79 -15.43 3.45
CA ARG A 204 -10.93 -16.35 2.67
C ARG A 204 -9.96 -17.10 3.57
N GLU A 205 -9.32 -16.41 4.52
CA GLU A 205 -8.36 -17.01 5.46
C GLU A 205 -9.06 -18.01 6.40
N MET A 206 -10.32 -17.74 6.77
CA MET A 206 -11.11 -18.68 7.57
C MET A 206 -11.49 -19.95 6.79
N GLU A 207 -11.91 -19.85 5.53
CA GLU A 207 -12.24 -21.03 4.70
C GLU A 207 -10.99 -21.88 4.37
N GLU A 208 -9.83 -21.25 4.16
CA GLU A 208 -8.56 -21.96 3.94
C GLU A 208 -8.05 -22.66 5.21
N HIS A 209 -8.24 -22.04 6.37
CA HIS A 209 -7.89 -22.65 7.65
C HIS A 209 -8.86 -23.77 8.07
N GLU A 210 -10.13 -23.71 7.65
CA GLU A 210 -11.10 -24.79 7.87
C GLU A 210 -10.85 -25.97 6.92
N SER A 211 -10.52 -25.69 5.65
CA SER A 211 -10.21 -26.74 4.67
C SER A 211 -8.89 -27.46 4.94
N SER A 212 -7.85 -26.76 5.41
CA SER A 212 -6.57 -27.37 5.82
C SER A 212 -6.67 -28.23 7.08
N LYS A 213 -7.63 -27.96 7.97
CA LYS A 213 -7.88 -28.81 9.15
C LYS A 213 -8.62 -30.10 8.81
N THR A 214 -9.49 -30.09 7.80
CA THR A 214 -10.21 -31.30 7.36
C THR A 214 -9.37 -32.21 6.46
N SER A 215 -8.33 -31.71 5.79
CA SER A 215 -7.38 -32.52 5.02
C SER A 215 -6.20 -33.04 5.85
N ALA A 216 -5.99 -32.52 7.06
CA ALA A 216 -4.96 -32.99 8.01
C ALA A 216 -5.30 -34.32 8.72
N GLN A 217 -6.47 -34.92 8.46
CA GLN A 217 -6.90 -36.19 9.07
C GLN A 217 -6.80 -37.40 8.11
N LEU A 218 -6.24 -37.22 6.91
CA LEU A 218 -5.83 -38.33 6.05
C LEU A 218 -4.31 -38.42 5.97
N GLU A 219 -3.82 -39.53 6.50
CA GLU A 219 -2.49 -40.14 6.29
C GLU A 219 -1.29 -39.47 7.00
N ALA A 220 -1.06 -39.97 8.22
CA ALA A 220 0.24 -40.00 8.86
C ALA A 220 1.26 -40.77 7.98
N VAL A 221 1.90 -40.08 7.05
CA VAL A 221 3.10 -40.59 6.37
C VAL A 221 4.24 -40.55 7.39
N LYS A 222 4.60 -41.73 7.90
CA LYS A 222 5.78 -41.94 8.74
C LYS A 222 7.03 -41.55 7.94
N LEU A 223 7.63 -40.44 8.34
CA LEU A 223 8.96 -40.02 7.93
C LEU A 223 9.98 -40.86 8.74
N THR A 224 10.51 -41.92 8.12
CA THR A 224 11.69 -42.60 8.64
C THR A 224 12.92 -42.04 7.93
N ASP A 225 13.91 -41.68 8.73
CA ASP A 225 15.25 -41.21 8.34
C ASP A 225 15.85 -42.04 7.18
N THR A 226 16.63 -41.34 6.35
CA THR A 226 17.53 -41.87 5.31
C THR A 226 16.93 -42.27 3.95
N THR A 227 16.30 -41.33 3.23
CA THR A 227 16.33 -41.28 1.75
C THR A 227 16.07 -39.85 1.27
N GLU A 228 16.94 -39.34 0.39
CA GLU A 228 16.80 -38.02 -0.23
C GLU A 228 15.45 -37.92 -0.96
N VAL A 229 14.69 -36.86 -0.66
CA VAL A 229 13.36 -36.65 -1.23
C VAL A 229 13.53 -35.92 -2.56
N ASP A 230 13.55 -36.69 -3.66
CA ASP A 230 13.64 -36.15 -5.01
C ASP A 230 12.29 -35.50 -5.42
N PHE A 231 12.21 -34.17 -5.35
CA PHE A 231 11.01 -33.38 -5.71
C PHE A 231 10.69 -33.40 -7.22
N THR A 232 11.47 -34.12 -8.03
CA THR A 232 11.43 -34.08 -9.49
C THR A 232 10.43 -35.06 -10.12
N GLU A 233 9.87 -36.00 -9.36
CA GLU A 233 8.92 -37.00 -9.89
C GLU A 233 7.43 -36.63 -9.71
N LYS A 234 7.09 -35.74 -8.76
CA LYS A 234 5.68 -35.37 -8.48
C LYS A 234 5.05 -34.40 -9.50
N LEU A 235 5.78 -33.97 -10.53
CA LEU A 235 5.25 -33.11 -11.60
C LEU A 235 4.77 -33.87 -12.84
N LYS A 236 4.92 -35.20 -12.89
CA LYS A 236 4.61 -36.01 -14.09
C LYS A 236 3.17 -36.55 -14.17
N SER A 237 2.33 -36.32 -13.17
CA SER A 237 0.95 -36.82 -13.18
C SER A 237 -0.07 -35.72 -13.47
N LYS A 238 -0.56 -35.72 -14.71
CA LYS A 238 -1.93 -35.34 -15.14
C LYS A 238 -2.34 -33.88 -14.88
N ASN A 239 -2.37 -33.11 -15.98
CA ASN A 239 -3.04 -31.81 -16.11
C ASN A 239 -2.65 -30.79 -15.04
N ALA A 240 -1.46 -30.21 -15.15
CA ALA A 240 -1.15 -28.97 -14.43
C ALA A 240 -2.03 -27.84 -15.00
N VAL A 241 -3.23 -27.68 -14.43
CA VAL A 241 -4.14 -26.58 -14.71
C VAL A 241 -3.47 -25.32 -14.17
N SER A 242 -3.13 -24.38 -15.04
CA SER A 242 -2.66 -23.05 -14.62
C SER A 242 -3.72 -22.39 -13.75
N SER A 243 -3.34 -21.52 -12.81
CA SER A 243 -4.27 -20.85 -11.89
C SER A 243 -5.44 -20.13 -12.56
N CYS A 244 -5.37 -19.84 -13.86
CA CYS A 244 -6.44 -19.19 -14.63
C CYS A 244 -7.33 -20.17 -15.43
N GLY A 245 -6.99 -21.46 -15.53
CA GLY A 245 -7.82 -22.51 -16.13
C GLY A 245 -8.16 -22.39 -17.63
N ASN A 246 -7.87 -21.25 -18.27
CA ASN A 246 -8.42 -20.87 -19.57
C ASN A 246 -7.41 -20.87 -20.73
N CYS A 247 -6.20 -21.43 -20.54
CA CYS A 247 -5.14 -21.42 -21.58
C CYS A 247 -5.56 -22.09 -22.91
N TYR A 248 -6.52 -23.02 -22.87
CA TYR A 248 -7.04 -23.75 -24.04
C TYR A 248 -7.97 -22.91 -24.93
N LEU A 249 -8.52 -21.79 -24.43
CA LEU A 249 -9.47 -20.93 -25.15
C LEU A 249 -8.81 -19.97 -26.15
N GLY A 250 -7.48 -20.03 -26.29
CA GLY A 250 -6.72 -19.21 -27.23
C GLY A 250 -6.31 -17.85 -26.67
N ASP A 251 -5.87 -16.97 -27.57
CA ASP A 251 -5.11 -15.76 -27.25
C ASP A 251 -5.86 -14.74 -26.38
N ALA A 252 -7.18 -14.63 -26.57
CA ALA A 252 -8.04 -13.72 -25.81
C ALA A 252 -8.13 -14.07 -24.30
N PHE A 253 -7.68 -15.26 -23.90
CA PHE A 253 -7.77 -15.76 -22.52
C PHE A 253 -6.40 -16.14 -21.92
N ARG A 254 -5.31 -15.83 -22.63
CA ARG A 254 -3.93 -16.02 -22.16
C ARG A 254 -3.46 -14.75 -21.45
N CYS A 255 -2.73 -14.89 -20.34
CA CYS A 255 -2.16 -13.75 -19.61
C CYS A 255 -1.15 -12.99 -20.48
N SER A 256 -0.88 -11.71 -20.16
CA SER A 256 0.05 -10.85 -20.90
C SER A 256 1.50 -11.37 -20.98
N GLY A 257 1.88 -12.33 -20.14
CA GLY A 257 3.19 -13.01 -20.17
C GLY A 257 3.16 -14.44 -20.76
N CYS A 258 2.12 -14.83 -21.50
CA CYS A 258 2.01 -16.20 -22.00
C CYS A 258 2.99 -16.45 -23.17
N PRO A 259 3.84 -17.50 -23.12
CA PRO A 259 4.76 -17.84 -24.20
C PRO A 259 4.07 -18.28 -25.49
N TYR A 260 2.76 -18.53 -25.44
CA TYR A 260 1.91 -18.93 -26.57
C TYR A 260 1.05 -17.79 -27.12
N ILE A 261 1.32 -16.54 -26.75
CA ILE A 261 0.57 -15.38 -27.24
C ILE A 261 0.70 -15.29 -28.78
N GLY A 262 -0.42 -15.15 -29.49
CA GLY A 262 -0.49 -15.15 -30.96
C GLY A 262 -0.53 -16.53 -31.66
N MET A 263 -0.50 -17.65 -30.93
CA MET A 263 -0.67 -19.01 -31.51
C MET A 263 -2.13 -19.49 -31.44
N PRO A 264 -2.57 -20.41 -32.32
CA PRO A 264 -3.93 -20.98 -32.27
C PRO A 264 -4.26 -21.66 -30.92
N ALA A 265 -5.55 -21.88 -30.69
CA ALA A 265 -6.05 -22.59 -29.51
C ALA A 265 -5.54 -24.05 -29.48
N PHE A 266 -5.34 -24.59 -28.28
CA PHE A 266 -4.90 -25.98 -28.10
C PHE A 266 -6.09 -26.94 -28.25
N ASN A 267 -5.87 -28.12 -28.84
CA ASN A 267 -6.90 -29.17 -28.80
C ASN A 267 -6.93 -29.81 -27.41
N PRO A 268 -8.09 -30.29 -26.95
CA PRO A 268 -8.18 -31.04 -25.71
C PRO A 268 -7.32 -32.31 -25.81
N GLY A 269 -6.17 -32.30 -25.14
CA GLY A 269 -5.17 -33.39 -25.17
C GLY A 269 -3.75 -32.96 -25.56
N ASP A 270 -3.58 -31.75 -26.11
CA ASP A 270 -2.25 -31.25 -26.49
C ASP A 270 -1.40 -30.87 -25.27
N THR A 271 -0.13 -31.26 -25.29
CA THR A 271 0.85 -30.95 -24.23
C THR A 271 1.35 -29.51 -24.35
N VAL A 272 0.98 -28.66 -23.38
CA VAL A 272 1.44 -27.27 -23.29
C VAL A 272 2.79 -27.22 -22.58
N ILE A 273 3.83 -26.72 -23.27
CA ILE A 273 5.23 -26.63 -22.80
C ILE A 273 5.53 -25.19 -22.36
N LEU A 274 5.59 -24.94 -21.05
CA LEU A 274 5.93 -23.63 -20.51
C LEU A 274 7.44 -23.39 -20.58
N ALA A 275 7.84 -22.13 -20.81
CA ALA A 275 9.21 -21.72 -21.15
C ALA A 275 10.30 -22.16 -20.14
N GLU A 276 9.95 -22.44 -18.89
CA GLU A 276 10.90 -22.97 -17.89
C GLU A 276 11.43 -24.37 -18.24
N ASN A 277 10.75 -25.09 -19.15
CA ASN A 277 11.21 -26.36 -19.73
C ASN A 277 11.82 -26.22 -21.13
N ARG A 278 11.81 -25.04 -21.75
CA ARG A 278 12.36 -24.86 -23.10
C ARG A 278 13.89 -24.89 -23.09
N ASP A 279 14.52 -24.36 -22.05
CA ASP A 279 15.98 -24.48 -21.85
C ASP A 279 16.42 -25.92 -21.58
N LYS A 280 15.52 -26.78 -21.09
CA LYS A 280 15.78 -28.20 -20.84
C LYS A 280 15.45 -29.12 -22.01
N MET A 281 14.96 -28.59 -23.14
CA MET A 281 14.63 -29.38 -24.34
C MET A 281 15.49 -29.01 -25.56
N SER A 282 16.38 -28.03 -25.42
CA SER A 282 17.35 -27.63 -26.47
C SER A 282 18.32 -28.75 -26.86
N TRP A 283 18.48 -29.80 -26.04
CA TRP A 283 19.31 -30.96 -26.36
C TRP A 283 18.57 -32.06 -27.15
N MET A 284 17.26 -31.93 -27.38
CA MET A 284 16.45 -32.90 -28.13
C MET A 284 16.12 -32.45 -29.56
N ALA A 285 16.59 -31.28 -29.99
CA ALA A 285 16.28 -30.71 -31.30
C ALA A 285 17.43 -30.83 -32.33
N ASP A 286 18.54 -31.51 -31.99
CA ASP A 286 19.72 -31.68 -32.86
C ASP A 286 19.87 -33.10 -33.45
N ASP A 287 18.87 -33.97 -33.32
CA ASP A 287 18.84 -35.32 -33.94
C ASP A 287 17.66 -35.45 -34.94
N ILE A 288 17.78 -34.82 -36.12
CA ILE A 288 17.14 -35.14 -37.44
C ILE A 288 17.82 -34.25 -38.50
#